data_AF-A0AAD4HJ08-F1
#
_entry.id   AF-A0AAD4HJ08-F1
#
_cell.length_a   1.000
_cell.length_b   1.000
_cell.length_c   1.000
_cell.angle_alpha   90.00
_cell.angle_beta   90.00
_cell.angle_gamma   90.00
#
_symmetry.space_group_name_H-M   'P 1'
#
loop_
_entity.id
_entity.type
_entity.pdbx_description
1 polymer ?
#
loop_
_entity_poly.entity_id
_entity_poly.type
_entity_poly.pdbx_seq_one_letter_code
_entity_poly.pdbx_strand_id
1 'polypeptide(L)'
;MPPVGLLQYNSGWQSQPSILPGPFKEPSSVNVKRHSTPAINVAKSRATTVIVESTTSLAATKEPQATPETKQENNEESVMQDPGLRQLIISRIRNGGDGPEVEVFSNVTEDDYVYVLDAIGCDDKLIRKPSYIPSLHQIVATLPSPIHESILVPLRTAMGIIVESLDIPDNFEVSLPIHMGRMVDAPATAELPSPQDETQGYHLGVPDLVLMFQTRDDDIRPFWPFEVSVSQTAEGAIAKLQKFGDRNEHVLAATHINIAESRKHASPTYEWGVAKKLNRRGVQMGELTRSEDGALASHSHTWYHPATVTITTWIRPPNRRLNLNSRHRAYCASAVLYPNQNEQALAKVQNIFQRTLEQVRDTVVDHLEAEHADDDTLLSIVSSDSLQAMRDWSPPRELLDWNKCSKDLRSAMKQTGFNRYRAWHRSFLKRVADEAEVSV
;
A
#
# COMPACT_ATOMS: atom_id res chain seq x y z
N MET A 1 -44.34 50.52 5.17
CA MET A 1 -43.18 49.61 5.25
C MET A 1 -42.23 49.95 4.11
N PRO A 2 -40.95 50.27 4.38
CA PRO A 2 -40.00 50.71 3.36
C PRO A 2 -39.36 49.51 2.63
N PRO A 3 -38.76 49.73 1.45
CA PRO A 3 -38.13 48.67 0.67
C PRO A 3 -36.71 48.36 1.17
N VAL A 4 -36.36 47.07 1.16
CA VAL A 4 -35.05 46.53 1.55
C VAL A 4 -34.07 46.71 0.39
N GLY A 5 -32.94 47.37 0.66
CA GLY A 5 -31.85 47.58 -0.28
C GLY A 5 -30.96 46.35 -0.46
N LEU A 6 -30.57 46.11 -1.72
CA LEU A 6 -29.55 45.15 -2.14
C LEU A 6 -28.15 45.66 -1.78
N LEU A 7 -27.43 44.94 -0.93
CA LEU A 7 -25.99 45.13 -0.69
C LEU A 7 -25.20 44.29 -1.70
N GLN A 8 -24.48 44.97 -2.58
CA GLN A 8 -23.40 44.38 -3.38
C GLN A 8 -22.14 44.28 -2.50
N TYR A 9 -21.65 43.05 -2.28
CA TYR A 9 -20.34 42.82 -1.70
C TYR A 9 -19.29 42.66 -2.81
N ASN A 10 -18.44 43.68 -2.94
CA ASN A 10 -17.17 43.60 -3.65
C ASN A 10 -16.09 43.16 -2.66
N SER A 11 -15.47 41.99 -2.87
CA SER A 11 -14.24 41.61 -2.17
C SER A 11 -13.16 41.25 -3.19
N GLY A 12 -12.36 42.25 -3.56
CA GLY A 12 -11.09 42.05 -4.23
C GLY A 12 -10.08 41.50 -3.23
N TRP A 13 -9.64 40.26 -3.44
CA TRP A 13 -8.51 39.68 -2.72
C TRP A 13 -7.25 39.84 -3.57
N GLN A 14 -6.40 40.77 -3.13
CA GLN A 14 -5.00 40.84 -3.57
C GLN A 14 -4.22 39.70 -2.89
N SER A 15 -3.60 38.86 -3.71
CA SER A 15 -2.70 37.79 -3.28
C SER A 15 -1.39 38.36 -2.72
N GLN A 16 -1.10 38.11 -1.44
CA GLN A 16 0.27 38.23 -0.92
C GLN A 16 1.08 36.95 -1.23
N PRO A 17 2.39 37.06 -1.50
CA PRO A 17 3.24 35.90 -1.76
C PRO A 17 3.52 35.14 -0.46
N SER A 18 3.22 33.85 -0.47
CA SER A 18 3.55 32.89 0.58
C SER A 18 5.05 32.67 0.67
N ILE A 19 5.64 33.04 1.81
CA ILE A 19 7.01 32.70 2.19
C ILE A 19 7.01 31.22 2.59
N LEU A 20 7.70 30.39 1.81
CA LEU A 20 7.95 28.98 2.13
C LEU A 20 8.91 28.90 3.34
N PRO A 21 8.66 28.02 4.33
CA PRO A 21 9.67 27.72 5.34
C PRO A 21 10.84 26.96 4.68
N GLY A 22 12.05 27.40 4.99
CA GLY A 22 13.30 26.77 4.53
C GLY A 22 13.51 25.36 5.11
N PRO A 23 14.47 24.60 4.56
CA PRO A 23 14.69 23.21 4.93
C PRO A 23 15.16 23.07 6.38
N PHE A 24 14.55 22.10 7.07
CA PHE A 24 15.01 21.59 8.36
C PHE A 24 16.46 21.10 8.24
N LYS A 25 17.35 21.58 9.11
CA LYS A 25 18.70 21.02 9.27
C LYS A 25 18.62 19.83 10.22
N GLU A 26 18.94 18.64 9.72
CA GLU A 26 19.19 17.47 10.58
C GLU A 26 20.47 17.65 11.42
N PRO A 27 20.51 17.07 12.63
CA PRO A 27 21.72 17.04 13.43
C PRO A 27 22.78 16.13 12.78
N SER A 28 24.01 16.62 12.78
CA SER A 28 25.21 16.00 12.22
C SER A 28 25.47 14.59 12.77
N SER A 29 25.40 13.59 11.89
CA SER A 29 25.83 12.22 12.15
C SER A 29 27.36 12.08 12.04
N VAL A 30 27.94 11.36 13.00
CA VAL A 30 29.36 11.03 13.12
C VAL A 30 29.85 10.20 11.92
N ASN A 31 30.98 10.62 11.34
CA ASN A 31 31.65 9.93 10.24
C ASN A 31 32.26 8.59 10.70
N VAL A 32 31.73 7.47 10.20
CA VAL A 32 32.40 6.15 10.26
C VAL A 32 32.96 5.83 8.88
N LYS A 33 34.29 5.76 8.77
CA LYS A 33 35.02 5.34 7.56
C LYS A 33 34.64 3.88 7.22
N ARG A 34 34.01 3.66 6.07
CA ARG A 34 33.84 2.33 5.47
C ARG A 34 35.00 2.02 4.52
N HIS A 35 35.58 0.84 4.67
CA HIS A 35 36.55 0.27 3.74
C HIS A 35 35.85 -0.22 2.46
N SER A 36 36.50 0.00 1.32
CA SER A 36 36.08 -0.37 -0.03
C SER A 36 36.22 -1.88 -0.29
N THR A 37 35.22 -2.49 -0.93
CA THR A 37 35.19 -3.88 -1.42
C THR A 37 35.05 -3.87 -2.96
N PRO A 38 35.63 -4.83 -3.70
CA PRO A 38 35.94 -4.65 -5.12
C PRO A 38 34.76 -4.96 -6.06
N ALA A 39 34.87 -4.43 -7.28
CA ALA A 39 33.88 -4.56 -8.35
C ALA A 39 33.68 -6.01 -8.82
N ILE A 40 32.41 -6.44 -8.88
CA ILE A 40 31.99 -7.69 -9.52
C ILE A 40 31.35 -7.34 -10.87
N ASN A 41 31.88 -7.90 -11.96
CA ASN A 41 31.31 -7.81 -13.29
C ASN A 41 30.06 -8.71 -13.39
N VAL A 42 28.89 -8.10 -13.60
CA VAL A 42 27.63 -8.82 -13.84
C VAL A 42 27.39 -8.94 -15.35
N ALA A 43 27.26 -10.17 -15.83
CA ALA A 43 26.88 -10.49 -17.21
C ALA A 43 25.42 -10.06 -17.48
N LYS A 44 25.16 -9.46 -18.65
CA LYS A 44 23.84 -8.99 -19.07
C LYS A 44 22.90 -10.18 -19.34
N SER A 45 21.99 -10.47 -18.42
CA SER A 45 20.79 -11.27 -18.72
C SER A 45 19.68 -10.38 -19.28
N ARG A 46 19.02 -10.85 -20.34
CA ARG A 46 18.06 -10.08 -21.15
C ARG A 46 16.66 -10.27 -20.55
N ALA A 47 16.12 -9.25 -19.87
CA ALA A 47 14.76 -9.26 -19.37
C ALA A 47 13.76 -9.11 -20.54
N THR A 48 12.82 -10.04 -20.67
CA THR A 48 11.73 -9.98 -21.65
C THR A 48 10.56 -9.20 -21.06
N THR A 49 10.24 -8.04 -21.62
CA THR A 49 9.01 -7.30 -21.29
C THR A 49 7.86 -7.95 -22.06
N VAL A 50 6.96 -8.64 -21.37
CA VAL A 50 5.72 -9.16 -21.97
C VAL A 50 4.60 -8.16 -21.70
N ILE A 51 4.05 -7.58 -22.77
CA ILE A 51 2.80 -6.83 -22.72
C ILE A 51 1.68 -7.88 -22.78
N VAL A 52 0.97 -8.07 -21.66
CA VAL A 52 -0.14 -9.03 -21.59
C VAL A 52 -1.38 -8.40 -22.23
N GLU A 53 -1.75 -8.87 -23.42
CA GLU A 53 -3.06 -8.62 -24.02
C GLU A 53 -4.02 -9.75 -23.61
N SER A 54 -5.14 -9.39 -22.97
CA SER A 54 -6.19 -10.34 -22.58
C SER A 54 -7.03 -10.73 -23.80
N THR A 55 -6.80 -11.92 -24.36
CA THR A 55 -7.72 -12.56 -25.30
C THR A 55 -8.57 -13.60 -24.58
N THR A 56 -9.89 -13.43 -24.63
CA THR A 56 -10.88 -14.41 -24.19
C THR A 56 -11.12 -15.40 -25.33
N SER A 57 -10.86 -16.69 -25.09
CA SER A 57 -11.15 -17.78 -26.03
C SER A 57 -12.09 -18.79 -25.38
N LEU A 58 -13.19 -19.07 -26.08
CA LEU A 58 -14.24 -20.02 -25.73
C LEU A 58 -13.78 -21.46 -25.96
N ALA A 59 -13.98 -22.31 -24.95
CA ALA A 59 -13.67 -23.73 -25.00
C ALA A 59 -14.73 -24.53 -25.79
N ALA A 60 -14.27 -25.47 -26.62
CA ALA A 60 -15.05 -26.55 -27.18
C ALA A 60 -14.53 -27.90 -26.66
N THR A 61 -15.45 -28.71 -26.18
CA THR A 61 -15.27 -29.98 -25.47
C THR A 61 -14.84 -31.11 -26.41
N LYS A 62 -13.83 -31.90 -26.02
CA LYS A 62 -13.62 -33.28 -26.52
C LYS A 62 -13.12 -34.21 -25.41
N GLU A 63 -13.66 -35.43 -25.43
CA GLU A 63 -13.50 -36.55 -24.49
C GLU A 63 -12.08 -37.16 -24.44
N PRO A 64 -11.74 -37.89 -23.36
CA PRO A 64 -10.38 -38.34 -23.08
C PRO A 64 -10.07 -39.74 -23.67
N GLN A 65 -8.86 -39.88 -24.22
CA GLN A 65 -8.23 -41.18 -24.46
C GLN A 65 -7.16 -41.45 -23.39
N ALA A 66 -7.17 -42.68 -22.88
CA ALA A 66 -6.26 -43.19 -21.87
C ALA A 66 -4.89 -43.56 -22.46
N THR A 67 -3.82 -43.25 -21.72
CA THR A 67 -2.45 -43.73 -21.93
C THR A 67 -1.72 -43.81 -20.59
N PRO A 68 -0.61 -44.57 -20.47
CA PRO A 68 -0.40 -45.51 -19.38
C PRO A 68 0.53 -44.96 -18.30
N GLU A 69 0.36 -45.49 -17.09
CA GLU A 69 1.19 -45.24 -15.92
C GLU A 69 2.66 -45.59 -16.21
N THR A 70 3.50 -44.55 -16.21
CA THR A 70 4.96 -44.70 -16.12
C THR A 70 5.37 -44.13 -14.78
N LYS A 71 5.80 -45.01 -13.87
CA LYS A 71 6.37 -44.60 -12.57
C LYS A 71 7.69 -43.87 -12.83
N GLN A 72 7.65 -42.54 -12.79
CA GLN A 72 8.83 -41.70 -12.63
C GLN A 72 9.13 -41.60 -11.13
N GLU A 73 10.30 -42.07 -10.74
CA GLU A 73 10.92 -41.75 -9.46
C GLU A 73 11.22 -40.24 -9.46
N ASN A 74 10.47 -39.49 -8.65
CA ASN A 74 10.70 -38.06 -8.43
C ASN A 74 11.98 -37.89 -7.61
N ASN A 75 13.11 -37.69 -8.29
CA ASN A 75 14.22 -36.94 -7.73
C ASN A 75 13.79 -35.48 -7.64
N GLU A 76 13.22 -35.08 -6.52
CA GLU A 76 13.10 -33.68 -6.10
C GLU A 76 14.49 -33.15 -5.71
N GLU A 77 15.39 -33.05 -6.68
CA GLU A 77 16.48 -32.11 -6.57
C GLU A 77 15.86 -30.72 -6.59
N SER A 78 15.76 -30.12 -5.41
CA SER A 78 15.47 -28.70 -5.19
C SER A 78 16.22 -27.88 -6.24
N VAL A 79 15.49 -27.43 -7.25
CA VAL A 79 16.01 -26.58 -8.32
C VAL A 79 16.42 -25.28 -7.64
N MET A 80 17.70 -25.14 -7.33
CA MET A 80 18.28 -23.86 -6.94
C MET A 80 18.01 -22.87 -8.09
N GLN A 81 17.00 -22.02 -7.89
CA GLN A 81 16.56 -21.06 -8.89
C GLN A 81 17.62 -19.96 -9.13
N ASP A 82 17.63 -19.44 -10.36
CA ASP A 82 18.62 -18.52 -10.93
C ASP A 82 18.95 -17.34 -9.99
N PRO A 83 20.14 -17.33 -9.34
CA PRO A 83 20.56 -16.23 -8.49
C PRO A 83 20.58 -14.88 -9.22
N GLY A 84 20.77 -14.90 -10.54
CA GLY A 84 20.72 -13.72 -11.40
C GLY A 84 19.34 -13.07 -11.44
N LEU A 85 18.26 -13.87 -11.44
CA LEU A 85 16.89 -13.37 -11.40
C LEU A 85 16.59 -12.65 -10.08
N ARG A 86 16.94 -13.26 -8.94
CA ARG A 86 16.77 -12.65 -7.61
C ARG A 86 17.48 -11.30 -7.52
N GLN A 87 18.74 -11.23 -7.95
CA GLN A 87 19.52 -9.99 -7.94
C GLN A 87 18.96 -8.92 -8.90
N LEU A 88 18.44 -9.33 -10.05
CA LEU A 88 17.75 -8.42 -10.96
C LEU A 88 16.50 -7.82 -10.30
N ILE A 89 15.67 -8.66 -9.66
CA ILE A 89 14.44 -8.22 -8.97
C ILE A 89 14.80 -7.24 -7.85
N ILE A 90 15.74 -7.60 -6.96
CA ILE A 90 16.20 -6.73 -5.87
C ILE A 90 16.71 -5.39 -6.39
N SER A 91 17.55 -5.41 -7.44
CA SER A 91 18.09 -4.20 -8.07
C SER A 91 16.98 -3.30 -8.63
N ARG A 92 15.98 -3.90 -9.30
CA ARG A 92 14.83 -3.17 -9.85
C ARG A 92 13.93 -2.58 -8.77
N ILE A 93 13.72 -3.29 -7.68
CA ILE A 93 12.94 -2.81 -6.54
C ILE A 93 13.64 -1.63 -5.84
N ARG A 94 14.95 -1.72 -5.62
CA ARG A 94 15.74 -0.69 -4.93
C ARG A 94 16.04 0.54 -5.78
N ASN A 95 16.30 0.36 -7.08
CA ASN A 95 16.86 1.42 -7.93
C ASN A 95 15.96 1.81 -9.12
N GLY A 96 14.82 1.14 -9.33
CA GLY A 96 14.01 1.22 -10.55
C GLY A 96 13.11 2.44 -10.70
N GLY A 97 13.55 3.64 -10.31
CA GLY A 97 12.75 4.87 -10.38
C GLY A 97 12.35 5.31 -11.80
N ASP A 98 13.09 4.85 -12.81
CA ASP A 98 12.89 5.23 -14.22
C ASP A 98 12.17 4.18 -15.08
N GLY A 99 11.69 3.09 -14.47
CA GLY A 99 10.96 2.01 -15.15
C GLY A 99 9.45 2.27 -15.33
N PRO A 100 8.71 1.33 -15.95
CA PRO A 100 7.24 1.38 -16.02
C PRO A 100 6.62 1.35 -14.61
N GLU A 101 5.37 1.79 -14.45
CA GLU A 101 4.67 1.79 -13.14
C GLU A 101 4.57 0.38 -12.55
N VAL A 102 4.48 -0.64 -13.41
CA VAL A 102 4.42 -2.05 -13.03
C VAL A 102 5.49 -2.81 -13.78
N GLU A 103 6.33 -3.54 -13.06
CA GLU A 103 7.25 -4.55 -13.61
C GLU A 103 6.81 -5.94 -13.17
N VAL A 104 6.75 -6.91 -14.09
CA VAL A 104 6.35 -8.30 -13.80
C VAL A 104 7.55 -9.21 -14.05
N PHE A 105 7.89 -10.00 -13.04
CA PHE A 105 8.92 -11.03 -13.09
C PHE A 105 8.23 -12.39 -13.03
N SER A 106 8.46 -13.23 -14.04
CA SER A 106 7.87 -14.57 -14.14
C SER A 106 8.86 -15.66 -13.73
N ASN A 107 8.34 -16.87 -13.50
CA ASN A 107 9.12 -18.04 -13.06
C ASN A 107 9.77 -17.83 -11.69
N VAL A 108 9.06 -17.15 -10.80
CA VAL A 108 9.50 -16.85 -9.44
C VAL A 108 8.75 -17.75 -8.46
N THR A 109 9.48 -18.47 -7.61
CA THR A 109 8.87 -19.26 -6.52
C THR A 109 8.50 -18.40 -5.31
N GLU A 110 7.77 -18.98 -4.37
CA GLU A 110 7.53 -18.37 -3.07
C GLU A 110 8.85 -18.16 -2.31
N ASP A 111 9.76 -19.14 -2.33
CA ASP A 111 11.09 -19.02 -1.72
C ASP A 111 11.92 -17.88 -2.33
N ASP A 112 11.87 -17.69 -3.65
CA ASP A 112 12.48 -16.53 -4.30
C ASP A 112 11.89 -15.22 -3.80
N TYR A 113 10.58 -15.17 -3.61
CA TYR A 113 9.90 -13.98 -3.12
C TYR A 113 10.26 -13.67 -1.67
N VAL A 114 10.24 -14.66 -0.79
CA VAL A 114 10.69 -14.53 0.61
C VAL A 114 12.14 -14.04 0.63
N TYR A 115 13.02 -14.66 -0.16
CA TYR A 115 14.42 -14.22 -0.28
C TYR A 115 14.52 -12.76 -0.74
N VAL A 116 13.75 -12.35 -1.77
CA VAL A 116 13.74 -10.97 -2.26
C VAL A 116 13.29 -10.02 -1.15
N LEU A 117 12.25 -10.37 -0.39
CA LEU A 117 11.74 -9.56 0.72
C LEU A 117 12.74 -9.43 1.88
N ASP A 118 13.38 -10.54 2.26
CA ASP A 118 14.42 -10.53 3.30
C ASP A 118 15.63 -9.70 2.86
N ALA A 119 16.04 -9.86 1.61
CA ALA A 119 17.19 -9.16 1.04
C ALA A 119 16.95 -7.66 0.90
N ILE A 120 15.72 -7.23 0.58
CA ILE A 120 15.37 -5.81 0.56
C ILE A 120 15.20 -5.24 1.97
N GLY A 121 14.71 -6.06 2.91
CA GLY A 121 14.42 -5.70 4.30
C GLY A 121 13.18 -4.81 4.44
N CYS A 122 12.91 -4.35 5.66
CA CYS A 122 11.88 -3.33 5.95
C CYS A 122 12.37 -1.91 5.61
N ASP A 123 13.04 -1.72 4.47
CA ASP A 123 13.50 -0.40 4.06
C ASP A 123 12.30 0.44 3.59
N ASP A 124 11.91 1.45 4.36
CA ASP A 124 10.85 2.38 3.95
C ASP A 124 11.19 3.15 2.67
N LYS A 125 12.43 3.08 2.19
CA LYS A 125 12.93 3.77 0.99
C LYS A 125 12.79 2.95 -0.28
N LEU A 126 12.11 1.79 -0.24
CA LEU A 126 11.89 1.01 -1.46
C LEU A 126 11.13 1.84 -2.49
N ILE A 127 11.70 1.91 -3.69
CA ILE A 127 11.08 2.61 -4.81
C ILE A 127 9.86 1.84 -5.28
N ARG A 128 9.90 0.49 -5.27
CA ARG A 128 8.79 -0.37 -5.71
C ARG A 128 8.34 -1.31 -4.59
N LYS A 129 7.04 -1.60 -4.56
CA LYS A 129 6.42 -2.60 -3.68
C LYS A 129 6.24 -3.92 -4.43
N PRO A 130 6.94 -5.00 -4.05
CA PRO A 130 6.76 -6.30 -4.66
C PRO A 130 5.55 -7.05 -4.09
N SER A 131 4.76 -7.66 -4.96
CA SER A 131 3.65 -8.54 -4.62
C SER A 131 3.78 -9.87 -5.35
N TYR A 132 3.67 -10.98 -4.63
CA TYR A 132 3.72 -12.30 -5.23
C TYR A 132 2.33 -12.81 -5.61
N ILE A 133 2.24 -13.43 -6.79
CA ILE A 133 1.04 -14.10 -7.30
C ILE A 133 1.37 -15.59 -7.41
N PRO A 134 1.06 -16.40 -6.38
CA PRO A 134 1.46 -17.81 -6.32
C PRO A 134 0.97 -18.61 -7.53
N SER A 135 -0.30 -18.44 -7.92
CA SER A 135 -0.91 -19.18 -9.03
C SER A 135 -0.22 -18.94 -10.37
N LEU A 136 0.49 -17.82 -10.52
CA LEU A 136 1.20 -17.45 -11.75
C LEU A 136 2.72 -17.57 -11.62
N HIS A 137 3.25 -17.90 -10.43
CA HIS A 137 4.67 -17.89 -10.13
C HIS A 137 5.34 -16.57 -10.57
N GLN A 138 4.73 -15.45 -10.14
CA GLN A 138 5.12 -14.10 -10.57
C GLN A 138 5.31 -13.16 -9.39
N ILE A 139 6.36 -12.34 -9.44
CA ILE A 139 6.45 -11.12 -8.64
C ILE A 139 6.03 -9.94 -9.51
N VAL A 140 5.11 -9.14 -9.00
CA VAL A 140 4.71 -7.85 -9.58
C VAL A 140 5.29 -6.74 -8.70
N ALA A 141 6.26 -5.99 -9.23
CA ALA A 141 6.85 -4.84 -8.55
C ALA A 141 6.17 -3.55 -9.03
N THR A 142 5.36 -2.97 -8.15
CA THR A 142 4.59 -1.75 -8.44
C THR A 142 5.30 -0.53 -7.88
N LEU A 143 5.40 0.53 -8.68
CA LEU A 143 5.80 1.85 -8.19
C LEU A 143 4.59 2.46 -7.47
N PRO A 144 4.67 2.76 -6.16
CA PRO A 144 3.56 3.40 -5.48
C PRO A 144 3.24 4.74 -6.16
N SER A 145 2.03 4.86 -6.68
CA SER A 145 1.61 6.10 -7.32
C SER A 145 1.49 7.21 -6.26
N PRO A 146 1.71 8.49 -6.61
CA PRO A 146 1.53 9.59 -5.66
C PRO A 146 0.16 9.56 -4.96
N ILE A 147 -0.88 9.18 -5.70
CA ILE A 147 -2.24 9.09 -5.16
C ILE A 147 -2.39 7.96 -4.14
N HIS A 148 -1.71 6.83 -4.33
CA HIS A 148 -1.65 5.72 -3.38
C HIS A 148 -1.07 6.18 -2.03
N GLU A 149 0.08 6.86 -2.09
CA GLU A 149 0.81 7.30 -0.89
C GLU A 149 0.17 8.51 -0.20
N SER A 150 -0.63 9.30 -0.93
CA SER A 150 -1.24 10.54 -0.41
C SER A 150 -2.18 10.35 0.79
N ILE A 151 -2.67 9.13 1.03
CA ILE A 151 -3.49 8.80 2.19
C ILE A 151 -2.71 7.95 3.18
N LEU A 152 -1.90 6.99 2.70
CA LEU A 152 -1.15 6.08 3.57
C LEU A 152 -0.08 6.79 4.39
N VAL A 153 0.67 7.73 3.82
CA VAL A 153 1.73 8.43 4.54
C VAL A 153 1.16 9.27 5.69
N PRO A 154 0.16 10.15 5.47
CA PRO A 154 -0.48 10.87 6.58
C PRO A 154 -1.07 9.95 7.64
N LEU A 155 -1.69 8.84 7.23
CA LEU A 155 -2.26 7.86 8.13
C LEU A 155 -1.19 7.18 8.99
N ARG A 156 -0.09 6.72 8.38
CA ARG A 156 1.06 6.16 9.09
C ARG A 156 1.62 7.14 10.11
N THR A 157 1.87 8.39 9.70
CA THR A 157 2.42 9.42 10.58
C THR A 157 1.48 9.70 11.75
N ALA A 158 0.17 9.87 11.49
CA ALA A 158 -0.81 10.14 12.53
C ALA A 158 -0.95 8.96 13.50
N MET A 159 -1.05 7.73 12.98
CA MET A 159 -1.12 6.53 13.81
C MET A 159 0.16 6.35 14.63
N GLY A 160 1.34 6.61 14.08
CA GLY A 160 2.61 6.54 14.79
C GLY A 160 2.64 7.46 16.00
N ILE A 161 2.33 8.74 15.81
CA ILE A 161 2.26 9.73 16.89
C ILE A 161 1.27 9.29 17.99
N ILE A 162 0.14 8.72 17.59
CA ILE A 162 -0.91 8.34 18.53
C ILE A 162 -0.54 7.08 19.30
N VAL A 163 0.04 6.09 18.64
CA VAL A 163 0.53 4.86 19.27
C VAL A 163 1.69 5.18 20.21
N GLU A 164 2.62 6.07 19.83
CA GLU A 164 3.68 6.56 20.70
C GLU A 164 3.13 7.25 21.95
N SER A 165 1.96 7.92 21.84
CA SER A 165 1.33 8.58 22.99
C SER A 165 0.68 7.63 24.00
N LEU A 166 0.55 6.33 23.70
CA LEU A 166 0.11 5.33 24.66
C LEU A 166 1.16 5.14 25.79
N ASP A 167 2.39 5.59 25.56
CA ASP A 167 3.50 5.62 26.54
C ASP A 167 3.73 4.26 27.20
N ILE A 168 3.93 3.22 26.37
CA ILE A 168 4.27 1.88 26.85
C ILE A 168 5.65 1.96 27.51
N PRO A 169 5.78 1.67 28.81
CA PRO A 169 7.08 1.80 29.49
C PRO A 169 8.15 0.89 28.86
N ASP A 170 9.37 1.43 28.70
CA ASP A 170 10.50 0.73 28.06
C ASP A 170 10.90 -0.60 28.72
N ASN A 171 10.51 -0.80 29.99
CA ASN A 171 10.72 -2.05 30.71
C ASN A 171 9.77 -3.17 30.28
N PHE A 172 8.72 -2.83 29.52
CA PHE A 172 7.88 -3.82 28.87
C PHE A 172 8.43 -4.17 27.51
N GLU A 173 8.40 -5.46 27.22
CA GLU A 173 8.94 -6.04 26.01
C GLU A 173 7.93 -5.99 24.86
N VAL A 174 7.10 -4.94 24.81
CA VAL A 174 6.01 -4.77 23.84
C VAL A 174 6.28 -3.53 23.00
N SER A 175 6.14 -3.68 21.68
CA SER A 175 6.15 -2.57 20.74
C SER A 175 4.99 -2.65 19.76
N LEU A 176 4.60 -1.50 19.23
CA LEU A 176 3.49 -1.36 18.29
C LEU A 176 3.95 -0.79 16.94
N PRO A 177 4.84 -1.47 16.20
CA PRO A 177 5.40 -0.90 15.00
C PRO A 177 4.37 -0.82 13.86
N ILE A 178 4.52 0.23 13.04
CA ILE A 178 3.69 0.44 11.85
C ILE A 178 4.56 0.30 10.61
N HIS A 179 4.24 -0.71 9.80
CA HIS A 179 4.99 -1.03 8.60
C HIS A 179 4.19 -0.77 7.34
N MET A 180 4.87 -0.40 6.26
CA MET A 180 4.30 -0.31 4.92
C MET A 180 4.89 -1.42 4.05
N GLY A 181 4.05 -2.30 3.49
CA GLY A 181 4.53 -3.35 2.59
C GLY A 181 5.34 -4.45 3.28
N ARG A 182 5.06 -4.75 4.56
CA ARG A 182 5.71 -5.86 5.28
C ARG A 182 4.95 -7.17 5.07
N MET A 183 5.66 -8.29 4.89
CA MET A 183 5.05 -9.62 4.91
C MET A 183 4.48 -9.92 6.28
N VAL A 184 3.25 -10.44 6.30
CA VAL A 184 2.58 -10.89 7.50
C VAL A 184 2.31 -12.36 7.39
N ASP A 185 2.71 -13.08 8.43
CA ASP A 185 2.53 -14.51 8.54
C ASP A 185 1.30 -14.84 9.39
N ALA A 186 0.75 -16.03 9.15
CA ALA A 186 -0.24 -16.65 9.98
C ALA A 186 0.45 -17.07 11.28
N PRO A 187 -0.24 -16.96 12.42
CA PRO A 187 0.34 -17.44 13.67
C PRO A 187 0.58 -18.94 13.56
N ALA A 188 1.66 -19.44 14.18
CA ALA A 188 2.01 -20.86 14.17
C ALA A 188 0.89 -21.77 14.73
N THR A 189 -0.02 -21.19 15.52
CA THR A 189 -1.19 -21.84 16.13
C THR A 189 -2.40 -21.91 15.21
N ALA A 190 -2.39 -21.25 14.05
CA ALA A 190 -3.47 -21.40 13.08
C ALA A 190 -3.54 -22.86 12.63
N GLU A 191 -4.72 -23.47 12.71
CA GLU A 191 -4.94 -24.82 12.19
C GLU A 191 -4.41 -24.88 10.77
N LEU A 192 -3.42 -25.76 10.56
CA LEU A 192 -2.79 -25.94 9.26
C LEU A 192 -3.89 -26.18 8.22
N PRO A 193 -3.84 -25.50 7.06
CA PRO A 193 -4.73 -25.87 5.97
C PRO A 193 -4.56 -27.37 5.70
N SER A 194 -5.65 -28.02 5.29
CA SER A 194 -5.66 -29.44 4.90
C SER A 194 -4.40 -29.78 4.10
N PRO A 195 -3.78 -30.97 4.24
CA PRO A 195 -2.56 -31.36 3.51
C PRO A 195 -2.63 -31.17 1.98
N GLN A 196 -3.82 -31.04 1.41
CA GLN A 196 -4.04 -30.73 0.00
C GLN A 196 -3.75 -29.26 -0.38
N ASP A 197 -3.58 -28.38 0.60
CA ASP A 197 -3.27 -26.95 0.50
C ASP A 197 -1.84 -26.64 1.02
N GLU A 198 -0.96 -27.65 1.11
CA GLU A 198 0.46 -27.51 1.55
C GLU A 198 1.26 -26.45 0.77
N THR A 199 0.80 -26.06 -0.43
CA THR A 199 1.40 -25.00 -1.24
C THR A 199 0.91 -23.59 -0.89
N GLN A 200 -0.07 -23.43 0.01
CA GLN A 200 -0.40 -22.12 0.56
C GLN A 200 0.43 -21.92 1.83
N GLY A 201 1.60 -21.29 1.66
CA GLY A 201 2.50 -20.98 2.75
C GLY A 201 1.82 -20.25 3.91
N TYR A 202 2.54 -20.16 5.03
CA TYR A 202 2.11 -19.46 6.24
C TYR A 202 1.85 -17.96 6.00
N HIS A 203 2.13 -17.41 4.82
CA HIS A 203 1.99 -16.01 4.53
C HIS A 203 0.52 -15.59 4.33
N LEU A 204 0.02 -14.66 5.15
CA LEU A 204 -1.28 -14.00 4.96
C LEU A 204 -1.23 -13.00 3.80
N GLY A 205 -0.06 -12.42 3.57
CA GLY A 205 0.26 -11.52 2.46
C GLY A 205 0.95 -10.25 2.92
N VAL A 206 1.08 -9.30 2.00
CA VAL A 206 1.75 -8.01 2.22
C VAL A 206 0.73 -6.87 2.17
N PRO A 207 0.23 -6.36 3.32
CA PRO A 207 -0.63 -5.18 3.34
C PRO A 207 0.13 -3.90 3.00
N ASP A 208 -0.58 -2.92 2.44
CA ASP A 208 0.01 -1.62 2.09
C ASP A 208 0.49 -0.84 3.30
N LEU A 209 -0.21 -1.02 4.43
CA LEU A 209 0.13 -0.51 5.76
C LEU A 209 -0.42 -1.49 6.80
N VAL A 210 0.31 -1.75 7.88
CA VAL A 210 -0.16 -2.58 9.00
C VAL A 210 0.37 -2.07 10.33
N LEU A 211 -0.54 -1.95 11.31
CA LEU A 211 -0.17 -1.84 12.72
C LEU A 211 0.02 -3.24 13.28
N MET A 212 1.18 -3.49 13.85
CA MET A 212 1.53 -4.77 14.45
C MET A 212 1.70 -4.62 15.96
N PHE A 213 1.58 -5.74 16.65
CA PHE A 213 2.00 -5.95 18.03
C PHE A 213 3.18 -6.90 18.01
N GLN A 214 4.26 -6.53 18.69
CA GLN A 214 5.48 -7.31 18.71
C GLN A 214 5.99 -7.42 20.14
N THR A 215 6.24 -8.65 20.59
CA THR A 215 6.94 -8.93 21.86
C THR A 215 8.44 -9.18 21.63
N ARG A 216 9.24 -9.28 22.71
CA ARG A 216 10.67 -9.65 22.62
C ARG A 216 10.90 -11.07 22.12
N ASP A 217 9.97 -11.98 22.35
CA ASP A 217 10.04 -13.35 21.83
C ASP A 217 9.73 -13.42 20.32
N ASP A 218 9.73 -12.27 19.65
CA ASP A 218 9.38 -12.09 18.23
C ASP A 218 7.98 -12.64 17.90
N ASP A 219 7.07 -12.64 18.89
CA ASP A 219 5.65 -12.88 18.63
C ASP A 219 5.05 -11.64 17.97
N ILE A 220 4.93 -11.73 16.66
CA ILE A 220 4.52 -10.63 15.79
C ILE A 220 3.07 -10.88 15.33
N ARG A 221 2.16 -10.02 15.77
CA ARG A 221 0.72 -10.15 15.53
C ARG A 221 0.20 -8.94 14.74
N PRO A 222 -0.43 -9.13 13.57
CA PRO A 222 -1.08 -8.04 12.85
C PRO A 222 -2.37 -7.62 13.56
N PHE A 223 -2.48 -6.36 13.98
CA PHE A 223 -3.70 -5.82 14.57
C PHE A 223 -4.59 -5.16 13.54
N TRP A 224 -4.00 -4.41 12.60
CA TRP A 224 -4.79 -3.57 11.70
C TRP A 224 -4.16 -3.42 10.32
N PRO A 225 -4.43 -4.34 9.38
CA PRO A 225 -4.03 -4.21 7.99
C PRO A 225 -4.88 -3.19 7.22
N PHE A 226 -4.21 -2.51 6.29
CA PHE A 226 -4.78 -1.56 5.33
C PHE A 226 -4.43 -2.00 3.90
N GLU A 227 -5.39 -1.86 3.00
CA GLU A 227 -5.19 -2.07 1.56
C GLU A 227 -5.73 -0.88 0.77
N VAL A 228 -5.01 -0.50 -0.28
CA VAL A 228 -5.40 0.55 -1.21
C VAL A 228 -5.61 -0.04 -2.59
N SER A 229 -6.79 0.13 -3.16
CA SER A 229 -7.07 -0.31 -4.53
C SER A 229 -7.09 0.86 -5.50
N VAL A 230 -6.07 0.99 -6.35
CA VAL A 230 -6.07 1.95 -7.48
C VAL A 230 -6.42 1.26 -8.80
N SER A 231 -5.72 0.16 -9.09
CA SER A 231 -5.85 -0.60 -10.35
C SER A 231 -6.40 -2.03 -10.13
N GLN A 232 -6.44 -2.47 -8.88
CA GLN A 232 -7.05 -3.74 -8.46
C GLN A 232 -8.55 -3.56 -8.20
N THR A 233 -9.32 -4.64 -8.32
CA THR A 233 -10.76 -4.60 -7.98
C THR A 233 -10.92 -4.43 -6.48
N ALA A 234 -11.97 -3.71 -6.06
CA ALA A 234 -12.28 -3.53 -4.64
C ALA A 234 -12.52 -4.88 -3.96
N GLU A 235 -13.15 -5.81 -4.67
CA GLU A 235 -13.44 -7.17 -4.22
C GLU A 235 -12.15 -7.96 -3.95
N GLY A 236 -11.13 -7.82 -4.80
CA GLY A 236 -9.84 -8.49 -4.61
C GLY A 236 -9.11 -7.98 -3.37
N ALA A 237 -9.09 -6.67 -3.17
CA ALA A 237 -8.50 -6.06 -1.97
C ALA A 237 -9.26 -6.45 -0.69
N ILE A 238 -10.59 -6.45 -0.72
CA ILE A 238 -11.42 -6.88 0.42
C ILE A 238 -11.22 -8.37 0.71
N ALA A 239 -11.17 -9.23 -0.30
CA ALA A 239 -10.90 -10.65 -0.12
C ALA A 239 -9.51 -10.88 0.49
N LYS A 240 -8.50 -10.10 0.08
CA LYS A 240 -7.17 -10.11 0.70
C LYS A 240 -7.24 -9.73 2.17
N LEU A 241 -7.91 -8.63 2.53
CA LEU A 241 -8.11 -8.24 3.94
C LEU A 241 -8.89 -9.28 4.75
N GLN A 242 -9.90 -9.93 4.15
CA GLN A 242 -10.70 -10.96 4.84
C GLN A 242 -9.83 -12.15 5.23
N LYS A 243 -8.82 -12.53 4.42
CA LYS A 243 -7.87 -13.60 4.78
C LYS A 243 -7.15 -13.33 6.10
N PHE A 244 -6.77 -12.06 6.36
CA PHE A 244 -6.17 -11.68 7.64
C PHE A 244 -7.12 -11.95 8.80
N GLY A 245 -8.38 -11.49 8.69
CA GLY A 245 -9.38 -11.68 9.75
C GLY A 245 -9.82 -13.14 9.95
N ASP A 246 -9.78 -13.97 8.91
CA ASP A 246 -10.18 -15.38 8.98
C ASP A 246 -9.10 -16.26 9.60
N ARG A 247 -7.83 -15.97 9.31
CA ARG A 247 -6.66 -16.80 9.68
C ARG A 247 -5.89 -16.26 10.87
N ASN A 248 -6.19 -15.06 11.35
CA ASN A 248 -5.52 -14.47 12.50
C ASN A 248 -6.54 -13.81 13.43
N GLU A 249 -6.72 -14.38 14.61
CA GLU A 249 -7.68 -13.90 15.59
C GLU A 249 -7.27 -12.55 16.19
N HIS A 250 -5.99 -12.18 16.17
CA HIS A 250 -5.49 -10.92 16.70
C HIS A 250 -5.82 -9.70 15.82
N VAL A 251 -6.33 -9.91 14.61
CA VAL A 251 -6.73 -8.82 13.72
C VAL A 251 -7.98 -8.14 14.29
N LEU A 252 -7.79 -6.95 14.84
CA LEU A 252 -8.81 -6.14 15.50
C LEU A 252 -9.64 -5.33 14.50
N ALA A 253 -9.04 -4.94 13.37
CA ALA A 253 -9.71 -4.14 12.36
C ALA A 253 -9.09 -4.35 10.98
N ALA A 254 -9.80 -3.92 9.95
CA ALA A 254 -9.26 -3.83 8.59
C ALA A 254 -9.74 -2.54 7.94
N THR A 255 -8.94 -1.97 7.05
CA THR A 255 -9.31 -0.76 6.32
C THR A 255 -9.00 -0.90 4.85
N HIS A 256 -9.97 -0.56 4.01
CA HIS A 256 -9.84 -0.55 2.57
C HIS A 256 -10.00 0.88 2.04
N ILE A 257 -9.04 1.35 1.25
CA ILE A 257 -9.09 2.64 0.56
C ILE A 257 -9.24 2.36 -0.93
N ASN A 258 -10.44 2.53 -1.46
CA ASN A 258 -10.71 2.34 -2.88
C ASN A 258 -10.54 3.66 -3.64
N ILE A 259 -9.59 3.68 -4.57
CA ILE A 259 -9.34 4.76 -5.52
C ILE A 259 -9.85 4.26 -6.89
N ALA A 260 -11.10 4.55 -7.19
CA ALA A 260 -11.71 4.18 -8.46
C ALA A 260 -11.40 5.23 -9.55
N GLU A 261 -10.96 4.78 -10.71
CA GLU A 261 -10.85 5.60 -11.92
C GLU A 261 -12.13 5.46 -12.77
N SER A 262 -12.66 6.57 -13.28
CA SER A 262 -13.81 6.58 -14.19
C SER A 262 -13.48 5.88 -15.50
N ARG A 263 -12.21 5.95 -15.91
CA ARG A 263 -11.66 5.31 -17.11
C ARG A 263 -10.23 4.88 -16.82
N LYS A 264 -9.89 3.64 -17.17
CA LYS A 264 -8.50 3.18 -17.14
C LYS A 264 -7.68 4.04 -18.09
N HIS A 265 -6.50 4.45 -17.66
CA HIS A 265 -5.58 5.20 -18.52
C HIS A 265 -5.23 4.37 -19.76
N ALA A 266 -5.40 4.99 -20.93
CA ALA A 266 -4.97 4.45 -22.21
C ALA A 266 -3.84 5.32 -22.75
N SER A 267 -2.73 4.70 -23.16
CA SER A 267 -1.61 5.42 -23.75
C SER A 267 -2.03 6.09 -25.08
N PRO A 268 -1.62 7.34 -25.38
CA PRO A 268 -1.93 7.99 -26.65
C PRO A 268 -1.10 7.42 -27.83
N THR A 269 -0.38 6.31 -27.63
CA THR A 269 0.47 5.69 -28.67
C THR A 269 -0.30 5.37 -29.95
N TYR A 270 -1.59 5.06 -29.87
CA TYR A 270 -2.44 4.75 -31.02
C TYR A 270 -2.99 6.00 -31.75
N GLU A 271 -2.80 7.20 -31.18
CA GLU A 271 -3.25 8.47 -31.75
C GLU A 271 -2.05 9.32 -32.18
N TRP A 272 -1.42 8.94 -33.30
CA TRP A 272 -0.17 9.56 -33.77
C TRP A 272 -0.21 11.09 -33.88
N GLY A 273 -1.37 11.66 -34.23
CA GLY A 273 -1.56 13.12 -34.29
C GLY A 273 -1.47 13.79 -32.91
N VAL A 274 -2.00 13.15 -31.87
CA VAL A 274 -1.92 13.62 -30.48
C VAL A 274 -0.51 13.41 -29.93
N ALA A 275 0.09 12.25 -30.19
CA ALA A 275 1.47 11.93 -29.81
C ALA A 275 2.49 12.94 -30.36
N LYS A 276 2.40 13.28 -31.65
CA LYS A 276 3.27 14.30 -32.27
C LYS A 276 3.11 15.68 -31.67
N LYS A 277 1.88 16.11 -31.35
CA LYS A 277 1.61 17.41 -30.71
C LYS A 277 2.24 17.47 -29.32
N LEU A 278 2.04 16.42 -28.52
CA LEU A 278 2.59 16.31 -27.17
C LEU A 278 4.13 16.31 -27.17
N ASN A 279 4.76 15.59 -28.10
CA ASN A 279 6.23 15.50 -28.19
C ASN A 279 6.91 16.83 -28.52
N ARG A 280 6.31 17.64 -29.41
CA ARG A 280 6.95 18.89 -29.87
C ARG A 280 7.05 19.97 -28.79
N ARG A 281 6.09 20.01 -27.88
CA ARG A 281 5.95 21.10 -26.90
C ARG A 281 6.39 20.66 -25.50
N GLY A 282 6.30 19.37 -25.22
CA GLY A 282 6.26 18.88 -23.85
C GLY A 282 4.97 19.33 -23.15
N VAL A 283 4.65 18.68 -22.03
CA VAL A 283 3.61 19.10 -21.10
C VAL A 283 4.28 19.47 -19.80
N GLN A 284 3.96 20.64 -19.26
CA GLN A 284 4.32 21.03 -17.90
C GLN A 284 3.20 20.66 -16.92
N MET A 285 3.54 20.50 -15.64
CA MET A 285 2.55 20.21 -14.59
C MET A 285 1.39 21.22 -14.59
N GLY A 286 1.68 22.50 -14.81
CA GLY A 286 0.68 23.57 -14.86
C GLY A 286 -0.36 23.41 -15.99
N GLU A 287 -0.01 22.69 -17.06
CA GLU A 287 -0.85 22.51 -18.25
C GLU A 287 -1.82 21.31 -18.13
N LEU A 288 -1.72 20.51 -17.05
CA LEU A 288 -2.78 19.55 -16.72
C LEU A 288 -3.98 20.30 -16.16
N THR A 289 -4.99 20.43 -17.01
CA THR A 289 -6.27 21.06 -16.69
C THR A 289 -7.27 20.01 -16.24
N ARG A 290 -8.11 20.37 -15.26
CA ARG A 290 -9.22 19.55 -14.79
C ARG A 290 -10.48 19.94 -15.57
N SER A 291 -11.10 18.99 -16.24
CA SER A 291 -12.41 19.17 -16.88
C SER A 291 -13.53 19.17 -15.84
N GLU A 292 -14.75 19.53 -16.28
CA GLU A 292 -15.95 19.56 -15.43
C GLU A 292 -16.27 18.18 -14.82
N ASP A 293 -16.03 17.10 -15.57
CA ASP A 293 -16.18 15.71 -15.12
C ASP A 293 -14.99 15.20 -14.30
N GLY A 294 -14.06 16.10 -13.94
CA GLY A 294 -12.93 15.82 -13.07
C GLY A 294 -11.73 15.14 -13.74
N ALA A 295 -11.76 14.89 -15.04
CA ALA A 295 -10.63 14.33 -15.77
C ALA A 295 -9.45 15.31 -15.82
N LEU A 296 -8.24 14.79 -15.65
CA LEU A 296 -7.00 15.55 -15.78
C LEU A 296 -6.42 15.31 -17.15
N ALA A 297 -6.49 16.35 -17.98
CA ALA A 297 -6.17 16.26 -19.39
C ALA A 297 -5.20 17.37 -19.83
N SER A 298 -4.43 17.07 -20.87
CA SER A 298 -3.67 18.06 -21.63
C SER A 298 -3.69 17.70 -23.11
N HIS A 299 -3.78 18.71 -23.99
CA HIS A 299 -3.82 18.52 -25.44
C HIS A 299 -4.86 17.47 -25.91
N SER A 300 -6.06 17.52 -25.32
CA SER A 300 -7.18 16.59 -25.58
C SER A 300 -6.95 15.13 -25.15
N HIS A 301 -5.85 14.82 -24.45
CA HIS A 301 -5.60 13.50 -23.91
C HIS A 301 -5.81 13.46 -22.40
N THR A 302 -6.51 12.44 -21.91
CA THR A 302 -6.78 12.24 -20.48
C THR A 302 -5.69 11.39 -19.85
N TRP A 303 -4.93 11.99 -18.93
CA TRP A 303 -3.84 11.32 -18.22
C TRP A 303 -4.31 10.59 -16.96
N TYR A 304 -5.34 11.12 -16.31
CA TYR A 304 -5.88 10.56 -15.09
C TYR A 304 -7.35 10.96 -14.94
N HIS A 305 -8.26 10.01 -14.64
CA HIS A 305 -9.68 10.31 -14.47
C HIS A 305 -10.21 9.68 -13.18
N PRO A 306 -10.08 10.36 -12.02
CA PRO A 306 -10.59 9.83 -10.77
C PRO A 306 -12.12 9.87 -10.76
N ALA A 307 -12.74 8.73 -10.47
CA ALA A 307 -14.18 8.65 -10.20
C ALA A 307 -14.45 9.00 -8.74
N THR A 308 -13.96 8.14 -7.84
CA THR A 308 -14.23 8.24 -6.40
C THR A 308 -13.04 7.75 -5.60
N VAL A 309 -12.79 8.36 -4.45
CA VAL A 309 -11.91 7.80 -3.43
C VAL A 309 -12.74 7.56 -2.19
N THR A 310 -12.85 6.30 -1.77
CA THR A 310 -13.66 5.88 -0.62
C THR A 310 -12.81 5.15 0.39
N ILE A 311 -12.97 5.47 1.67
CA ILE A 311 -12.37 4.72 2.77
C ILE A 311 -13.46 3.92 3.47
N THR A 312 -13.24 2.64 3.66
CA THR A 312 -14.12 1.74 4.41
C THR A 312 -13.30 1.05 5.48
N THR A 313 -13.79 1.04 6.71
CA THR A 313 -13.11 0.42 7.83
C THR A 313 -14.08 -0.46 8.59
N TRP A 314 -13.57 -1.60 9.07
CA TRP A 314 -14.27 -2.58 9.86
C TRP A 314 -13.51 -2.81 11.15
N ILE A 315 -14.25 -3.01 12.23
CA ILE A 315 -13.71 -3.38 13.53
C ILE A 315 -14.33 -4.69 13.99
N ARG A 316 -13.52 -5.53 14.63
CA ARG A 316 -13.91 -6.82 15.19
C ARG A 316 -14.95 -6.60 16.30
N PRO A 317 -16.15 -7.20 16.20
CA PRO A 317 -17.10 -7.19 17.30
C PRO A 317 -16.56 -8.01 18.49
N PRO A 318 -17.00 -7.74 19.72
CA PRO A 318 -16.63 -8.56 20.88
C PRO A 318 -16.95 -10.04 20.64
N ASN A 319 -16.00 -10.93 20.96
CA ASN A 319 -16.15 -12.39 20.89
C ASN A 319 -16.52 -12.94 19.51
N ARG A 320 -16.19 -12.22 18.43
CA ARG A 320 -16.44 -12.67 17.05
C ARG A 320 -15.23 -12.42 16.17
N ARG A 321 -15.12 -13.18 15.08
CA ARG A 321 -14.13 -12.91 14.03
C ARG A 321 -14.49 -11.63 13.25
N LEU A 322 -13.46 -11.01 12.69
CA LEU A 322 -13.63 -9.87 11.80
C LEU A 322 -14.36 -10.31 10.52
N ASN A 323 -15.46 -9.64 10.19
CA ASN A 323 -16.29 -9.97 9.02
C ASN A 323 -16.50 -8.72 8.15
N LEU A 324 -15.84 -8.68 6.99
CA LEU A 324 -15.86 -7.55 6.07
C LEU A 324 -17.16 -7.48 5.25
N ASN A 325 -17.94 -8.57 5.22
CA ASN A 325 -19.28 -8.58 4.65
C ASN A 325 -20.30 -7.91 5.58
N SER A 326 -19.96 -7.70 6.85
CA SER A 326 -20.82 -6.99 7.80
C SER A 326 -21.00 -5.53 7.39
N ARG A 327 -22.27 -5.11 7.28
CA ARG A 327 -22.66 -3.70 7.07
C ARG A 327 -23.22 -3.07 8.36
N HIS A 328 -22.99 -3.71 9.50
CA HIS A 328 -23.49 -3.23 10.77
C HIS A 328 -22.82 -1.90 11.15
N ARG A 329 -23.60 -0.84 11.34
CA ARG A 329 -23.10 0.54 11.52
C ARG A 329 -22.20 0.72 12.74
N ALA A 330 -22.33 -0.15 13.75
CA ALA A 330 -21.46 -0.13 14.92
C ALA A 330 -20.08 -0.79 14.66
N TYR A 331 -19.89 -1.52 13.57
CA TYR A 331 -18.66 -2.28 13.30
C TYR A 331 -18.08 -2.02 11.91
N CYS A 332 -18.75 -1.19 11.12
CA CYS A 332 -18.34 -0.83 9.78
C CYS A 332 -18.77 0.61 9.49
N ALA A 333 -17.85 1.39 8.92
CA ALA A 333 -18.13 2.71 8.39
C ALA A 333 -17.45 2.89 7.03
N SER A 334 -18.09 3.67 6.15
CA SER A 334 -17.55 4.01 4.85
C SER A 334 -17.80 5.49 4.57
N ALA A 335 -16.82 6.15 3.95
CA ALA A 335 -16.89 7.56 3.62
C ALA A 335 -16.21 7.86 2.28
N VAL A 336 -16.74 8.85 1.57
CA VAL A 336 -16.17 9.36 0.31
C VAL A 336 -15.23 10.52 0.63
N LEU A 337 -13.98 10.42 0.19
CA LEU A 337 -12.95 11.47 0.29
C LEU A 337 -12.90 12.37 -0.96
N TYR A 338 -13.31 11.82 -2.10
CA TYR A 338 -13.39 12.51 -3.39
C TYR A 338 -14.53 11.90 -4.24
N PRO A 339 -15.30 12.68 -5.01
CA PRO A 339 -15.15 14.13 -5.21
C PRO A 339 -15.82 14.97 -4.12
N ASN A 340 -16.87 14.44 -3.50
CA ASN A 340 -17.71 15.14 -2.54
C ASN A 340 -17.52 14.53 -1.16
N GLN A 341 -16.82 15.24 -0.29
CA GLN A 341 -16.62 14.80 1.09
C GLN A 341 -17.93 14.86 1.87
N ASN A 342 -18.19 13.83 2.65
CA ASN A 342 -19.29 13.80 3.61
C ASN A 342 -18.70 13.76 5.03
N GLU A 343 -18.71 14.91 5.70
CA GLU A 343 -18.15 15.07 7.05
C GLU A 343 -18.79 14.12 8.07
N GLN A 344 -20.10 13.89 7.98
CA GLN A 344 -20.79 12.96 8.88
C GLN A 344 -20.37 11.51 8.65
N ALA A 345 -20.10 11.12 7.41
CA ALA A 345 -19.59 9.79 7.10
C ALA A 345 -18.13 9.64 7.56
N LEU A 346 -17.31 10.67 7.38
CA LEU A 346 -15.92 10.70 7.85
C LEU A 346 -15.84 10.64 9.38
N ALA A 347 -16.73 11.33 10.10
CA ALA A 347 -16.84 11.23 11.56
C ALA A 347 -17.15 9.80 12.03
N LYS A 348 -17.93 9.01 11.25
CA LYS A 348 -18.17 7.60 11.56
C LYS A 348 -16.93 6.74 11.35
N VAL A 349 -16.18 6.98 10.27
CA VAL A 349 -14.89 6.30 10.03
C VAL A 349 -13.91 6.62 11.16
N GLN A 350 -13.82 7.90 11.54
CA GLN A 350 -13.02 8.39 12.66
C GLN A 350 -13.38 7.72 14.00
N ASN A 351 -14.68 7.50 14.24
CA ASN A 351 -15.14 6.77 15.42
C ASN A 351 -14.74 5.30 15.41
N ILE A 352 -14.80 4.62 14.25
CA ILE A 352 -14.28 3.25 14.15
C ILE A 352 -12.77 3.24 14.41
N PHE A 353 -12.01 4.21 13.88
CA PHE A 353 -10.57 4.31 14.13
C PHE A 353 -10.24 4.46 15.62
N GLN A 354 -10.95 5.31 16.35
CA GLN A 354 -10.80 5.45 17.80
C GLN A 354 -11.05 4.15 18.53
N ARG A 355 -12.18 3.50 18.23
CA ARG A 355 -12.55 2.25 18.89
C ARG A 355 -11.56 1.13 18.60
N THR A 356 -10.95 1.12 17.41
CA THR A 356 -9.87 0.19 17.10
C THR A 356 -8.66 0.47 17.98
N LEU A 357 -8.24 1.72 18.12
CA LEU A 357 -7.10 2.09 18.97
C LEU A 357 -7.37 1.83 20.46
N GLU A 358 -8.61 1.99 20.92
CA GLU A 358 -9.04 1.56 22.25
C GLU A 358 -8.88 0.04 22.41
N GLN A 359 -9.30 -0.76 21.43
CA GLN A 359 -9.07 -2.21 21.46
C GLN A 359 -7.58 -2.59 21.42
N VAL A 360 -6.74 -1.83 20.70
CA VAL A 360 -5.28 -2.01 20.70
C VAL A 360 -4.73 -1.76 22.11
N ARG A 361 -5.08 -0.63 22.73
CA ARG A 361 -4.73 -0.33 24.13
C ARG A 361 -5.15 -1.48 25.04
N ASP A 362 -6.42 -1.89 24.99
CA ASP A 362 -6.96 -2.93 25.86
C ASP A 362 -6.20 -4.25 25.68
N THR A 363 -5.89 -4.62 24.43
CA THR A 363 -5.11 -5.85 24.13
C THR A 363 -3.68 -5.77 24.69
N VAL A 364 -3.04 -4.59 24.63
CA VAL A 364 -1.72 -4.40 25.23
C VAL A 364 -1.80 -4.52 26.75
N VAL A 365 -2.74 -3.81 27.39
CA VAL A 365 -2.92 -3.87 28.84
C VAL A 365 -3.20 -5.29 29.32
N ASP A 366 -4.13 -6.00 28.68
CA ASP A 366 -4.47 -7.39 29.01
C ASP A 366 -3.25 -8.31 28.90
N HIS A 367 -2.41 -8.11 27.88
CA HIS A 367 -1.18 -8.89 27.72
C HIS A 367 -0.17 -8.61 28.83
N LEU A 368 0.06 -7.35 29.17
CA LEU A 368 0.98 -6.97 30.26
C LEU A 368 0.50 -7.50 31.62
N GLU A 369 -0.80 -7.51 31.88
CA GLU A 369 -1.36 -8.10 33.11
C GLU A 369 -1.20 -9.62 33.13
N ALA A 370 -1.41 -10.28 32.00
CA ALA A 370 -1.27 -11.74 31.91
C ALA A 370 0.18 -12.20 32.10
N GLU A 371 1.16 -11.50 31.52
CA GLU A 371 2.58 -11.83 31.68
C GLU A 371 3.09 -11.66 33.11
N HIS A 372 2.46 -10.78 33.90
CA HIS A 372 2.87 -10.49 35.28
C HIS A 372 1.97 -11.10 36.35
N ALA A 373 0.94 -11.86 35.98
CA ALA A 373 0.01 -12.46 36.93
C ALA A 373 0.68 -13.40 37.95
N ASP A 374 1.81 -14.01 37.58
CA ASP A 374 2.53 -15.00 38.41
C ASP A 374 3.76 -14.44 39.14
N ASP A 375 4.15 -13.17 38.92
CA ASP A 375 5.31 -12.54 39.56
C ASP A 375 4.89 -11.33 40.42
N ASP A 376 4.57 -11.62 41.70
CA ASP A 376 4.27 -10.64 42.75
C ASP A 376 5.35 -9.55 42.89
N THR A 377 6.58 -9.81 42.45
CA THR A 377 7.70 -8.86 42.49
C THR A 377 7.61 -7.86 41.33
N LEU A 378 7.29 -8.33 40.12
CA LEU A 378 7.14 -7.47 38.93
C LEU A 378 5.86 -6.65 38.96
N LEU A 379 4.76 -7.16 39.53
CA LEU A 379 3.54 -6.38 39.79
C LEU A 379 3.79 -5.17 40.70
N SER A 380 4.86 -5.18 41.50
CA SER A 380 5.27 -4.02 42.32
C SER A 380 6.20 -3.05 41.58
N ILE A 381 6.89 -3.51 40.52
CA ILE A 381 7.85 -2.73 39.71
C ILE A 381 7.11 -2.02 38.56
N VAL A 382 6.14 -2.69 37.96
CA VAL A 382 5.12 -2.03 37.17
C VAL A 382 4.37 -1.14 38.15
N SER A 383 4.67 0.15 38.16
CA SER A 383 3.90 1.06 38.99
C SER A 383 2.44 0.88 38.58
N SER A 384 1.58 0.57 39.56
CA SER A 384 0.14 0.54 39.33
C SER A 384 -0.30 1.80 38.58
N ASP A 385 0.42 2.90 38.77
CA ASP A 385 0.28 4.18 38.07
C ASP A 385 0.50 4.10 36.55
N SER A 386 1.51 3.40 36.03
CA SER A 386 1.76 3.30 34.58
C SER A 386 0.69 2.49 33.86
N LEU A 387 0.32 1.31 34.38
CA LEU A 387 -0.80 0.54 33.81
C LEU A 387 -2.13 1.29 33.93
N GLN A 388 -2.34 2.02 35.03
CA GLN A 388 -3.53 2.84 35.18
C GLN A 388 -3.54 4.01 34.17
N ALA A 389 -2.41 4.66 33.95
CA ALA A 389 -2.28 5.70 32.93
C ALA A 389 -2.58 5.16 31.52
N MET A 390 -2.11 3.95 31.19
CA MET A 390 -2.46 3.29 29.92
C MET A 390 -3.96 2.99 29.82
N ARG A 391 -4.63 2.54 30.89
CA ARG A 391 -6.09 2.32 30.88
C ARG A 391 -6.87 3.60 30.69
N ASP A 392 -6.41 4.68 31.32
CA ASP A 392 -7.02 6.01 31.26
C ASP A 392 -6.71 6.73 29.94
N TRP A 393 -5.70 6.26 29.19
CA TRP A 393 -5.38 6.77 27.87
C TRP A 393 -6.56 6.61 26.91
N SER A 394 -6.79 7.62 26.09
CA SER A 394 -7.78 7.56 25.02
C SER A 394 -7.21 8.18 23.73
N PRO A 395 -7.52 7.59 22.56
CA PRO A 395 -7.06 8.13 21.29
C PRO A 395 -7.72 9.49 21.01
N PRO A 396 -7.06 10.39 20.27
CA PRO A 396 -7.61 11.70 19.96
C PRO A 396 -8.89 11.62 19.12
N ARG A 397 -9.75 12.63 19.29
CA ARG A 397 -11.03 12.74 18.57
C ARG A 397 -10.87 12.87 17.05
N GLU A 398 -9.74 13.39 16.60
CA GLU A 398 -9.40 13.56 15.20
C GLU A 398 -8.05 12.90 14.95
N LEU A 399 -8.05 11.77 14.24
CA LEU A 399 -6.83 11.05 13.85
C LEU A 399 -6.23 11.72 12.62
N LEU A 400 -7.08 12.15 11.68
CA LEU A 400 -6.68 12.77 10.43
C LEU A 400 -7.40 14.08 10.18
N ASP A 401 -6.64 15.08 9.73
CA ASP A 401 -7.21 16.27 9.09
C ASP A 401 -7.69 15.88 7.68
N TRP A 402 -8.95 15.47 7.58
CA TRP A 402 -9.56 15.04 6.32
C TRP A 402 -9.60 16.14 5.26
N ASN A 403 -9.58 17.42 5.66
CA ASN A 403 -9.53 18.54 4.72
C ASN A 403 -8.13 18.65 4.11
N LYS A 404 -7.09 18.53 4.92
CA LYS A 404 -5.71 18.44 4.43
C LYS A 404 -5.51 17.22 3.56
N CYS A 405 -5.95 16.02 4.00
CA CYS A 405 -5.88 14.81 3.20
C CYS A 405 -6.60 14.97 1.84
N SER A 406 -7.75 15.66 1.78
CA SER A 406 -8.44 15.93 0.50
C SER A 406 -7.61 16.80 -0.44
N LYS A 407 -6.96 17.84 0.10
CA LYS A 407 -6.11 18.75 -0.68
C LYS A 407 -4.89 18.01 -1.21
N ASP A 408 -4.23 17.24 -0.36
CA ASP A 408 -3.06 16.44 -0.70
C ASP A 408 -3.41 15.38 -1.74
N LEU A 409 -4.56 14.71 -1.58
CA LEU A 409 -5.11 13.75 -2.54
C LEU A 409 -5.31 14.38 -3.92
N ARG A 410 -5.91 15.59 -4.01
CA ARG A 410 -6.10 16.29 -5.30
C ARG A 410 -4.77 16.68 -5.95
N SER A 411 -3.80 17.11 -5.15
CA SER A 411 -2.44 17.38 -5.63
C SER A 411 -1.80 16.11 -6.18
N ALA A 412 -1.93 15.01 -5.45
CA ALA A 412 -1.41 13.70 -5.82
C ALA A 412 -2.07 13.13 -7.08
N MET A 413 -3.38 13.31 -7.27
CA MET A 413 -4.07 12.98 -8.53
C MET A 413 -3.42 13.69 -9.72
N LYS A 414 -3.09 14.98 -9.56
CA LYS A 414 -2.39 15.79 -10.57
C LYS A 414 -0.98 15.27 -10.84
N GLN A 415 -0.25 14.95 -9.77
CA GLN A 415 1.08 14.35 -9.89
C GLN A 415 1.05 12.98 -10.57
N THR A 416 0.06 12.13 -10.27
CA THR A 416 -0.14 10.82 -10.92
C THR A 416 -0.38 11.00 -12.42
N GLY A 417 -1.27 11.91 -12.83
CA GLY A 417 -1.49 12.22 -14.24
C GLY A 417 -0.22 12.72 -14.94
N PHE A 418 0.54 13.59 -14.30
CA PHE A 418 1.81 14.08 -14.85
C PHE A 418 2.88 12.98 -14.95
N ASN A 419 2.97 12.09 -13.96
CA ASN A 419 3.88 10.97 -13.97
C ASN A 419 3.56 10.01 -15.12
N ARG A 420 2.28 9.73 -15.37
CA ARG A 420 1.82 8.95 -16.54
C ARG A 420 2.23 9.61 -17.86
N TYR A 421 2.06 10.93 -17.98
CA TYR A 421 2.60 11.70 -19.11
C TYR A 421 4.11 11.54 -19.28
N ARG A 422 4.89 11.74 -18.21
CA ARG A 422 6.36 11.63 -18.27
C ARG A 422 6.84 10.23 -18.62
N ALA A 423 6.17 9.19 -18.10
CA ALA A 423 6.47 7.81 -18.43
C ALA A 423 6.22 7.56 -19.93
N TRP A 424 5.03 7.92 -20.42
CA TRP A 424 4.71 7.81 -21.84
C TRP A 424 5.69 8.57 -22.73
N HIS A 425 5.99 9.83 -22.41
CA HIS A 425 6.85 10.69 -23.22
C HIS A 425 8.27 10.12 -23.33
N ARG A 426 8.82 9.57 -22.25
CA ARG A 426 10.12 8.87 -22.26
C ARG A 426 10.09 7.65 -23.16
N SER A 427 9.07 6.79 -23.03
CA SER A 427 8.91 5.61 -23.89
C SER A 427 8.73 5.99 -25.36
N PHE A 428 8.02 7.08 -25.64
CA PHE A 428 7.83 7.60 -26.99
C PHE A 428 9.15 8.07 -27.61
N LEU A 429 9.94 8.88 -26.90
CA LEU A 429 11.25 9.35 -27.37
C LEU A 429 12.22 8.21 -27.65
N LYS A 430 12.22 7.18 -26.79
CA LYS A 430 13.04 5.99 -27.01
C LYS A 430 12.69 5.29 -28.32
N ARG A 431 11.40 5.06 -28.59
CA ARG A 431 10.95 4.45 -29.85
C ARG A 431 11.36 5.26 -31.08
N VAL A 432 11.22 6.59 -31.01
CA VAL A 432 11.63 7.48 -32.11
C VAL A 432 13.14 7.40 -32.36
N ALA A 433 13.95 7.30 -31.30
CA ALA A 433 15.39 7.11 -31.43
C ALA A 433 15.73 5.74 -32.03
N ASP A 434 15.12 4.67 -31.51
CA ASP A 434 15.32 3.30 -32.01
C ASP A 434 14.92 3.18 -33.50
N GLU A 435 13.82 3.81 -33.93
CA GLU A 435 13.38 3.86 -35.34
C GLU A 435 14.33 4.66 -36.25
N ALA A 436 14.94 5.73 -35.71
CA ALA A 436 15.92 6.53 -36.43
C ALA A 436 17.23 5.76 -36.66
N GLU A 437 17.67 4.95 -35.69
CA GLU A 437 18.87 4.11 -35.81
C GLU A 437 18.70 2.97 -36.83
N VAL A 438 17.50 2.42 -36.97
CA VAL A 438 17.21 1.36 -37.96
C VAL A 438 17.11 1.91 -39.39
N SER A 439 16.90 3.22 -39.55
CA SER A 439 16.72 3.87 -40.85
C SER A 439 18.03 4.38 -41.50
N VAL A 440 19.17 4.19 -40.82
CA VAL A 440 20.54 4.54 -41.27
C VAL A 440 21.29 3.26 -41.61
#